data_AF-A0A8J5M3L3-F1
#
_entry.id   AF-A0A8J5M3L3-F1
#
_cell.length_a   1.000
_cell.length_b   1.000
_cell.length_c   1.000
_cell.angle_alpha   90.00
_cell.angle_beta   90.00
_cell.angle_gamma   90.00
#
_symmetry.space_group_name_H-M   'P 1'
#
loop_
_entity.id
_entity.type
_entity.pdbx_description
1 polymer ?
#
loop_
_entity_poly.entity_id
_entity_poly.type
_entity_poly.pdbx_seq_one_letter_code
_entity_poly.pdbx_strand_id
1 'polypeptide(L)'
;MASTKRSSVNGKGALDDAYKVFMKSTPVYVTTVLIATLIAEGVYGSATNYIWEASNRGRLYHHIDWSKFAEEEEEEEDEEDEEEEEEDAHEDDEE
;
A
#
# COMPACT_ATOMS: atom_id res chain seq x y z
N MET A 1 34.54 -56.28 -18.45
CA MET A 1 33.76 -56.06 -17.21
C MET A 1 33.16 -54.67 -17.26
N ALA A 2 31.86 -54.56 -17.53
CA ALA A 2 31.18 -53.27 -17.59
C ALA A 2 30.88 -52.81 -16.16
N SER A 3 31.55 -51.74 -15.72
CA SER A 3 31.29 -51.07 -14.45
C SER A 3 29.99 -50.29 -14.58
N THR A 4 28.90 -50.84 -14.05
CA THR A 4 27.64 -50.13 -13.87
C THR A 4 27.83 -49.12 -12.74
N LYS A 5 28.17 -47.87 -13.10
CA LYS A 5 28.07 -46.74 -12.16
C LYS A 5 26.62 -46.64 -11.71
N ARG A 6 26.34 -46.93 -10.44
CA ARG A 6 25.05 -46.62 -9.81
C ARG A 6 24.88 -45.10 -9.84
N SER A 7 24.10 -44.60 -10.79
CA SER A 7 23.62 -43.23 -10.76
C SER A 7 22.71 -43.10 -9.54
N SER A 8 23.16 -42.37 -8.53
CA SER A 8 22.31 -41.97 -7.40
C SER A 8 21.19 -41.08 -7.94
N VAL A 9 19.94 -41.55 -7.86
CA VAL A 9 18.74 -40.75 -8.15
C VAL A 9 18.53 -39.66 -7.07
N ASN A 10 19.33 -39.69 -5.99
CA ASN A 10 19.34 -38.71 -4.90
C ASN A 10 20.46 -37.68 -5.10
N GLY A 11 20.48 -36.98 -6.23
CA GLY A 11 21.24 -35.73 -6.33
C GLY A 11 20.75 -34.73 -5.26
N LYS A 12 21.64 -33.88 -4.75
CA LYS A 12 21.29 -32.77 -3.84
C LYS A 12 20.15 -31.97 -4.47
N GLY A 13 18.94 -32.13 -3.95
CA GLY A 13 17.75 -31.43 -4.46
C GLY A 13 17.65 -30.04 -3.86
N ALA A 14 16.99 -29.11 -4.56
CA ALA A 14 16.71 -27.77 -4.02
C ALA A 14 15.99 -27.82 -2.65
N LEU A 15 15.20 -28.87 -2.41
CA LEU A 15 14.55 -29.11 -1.12
C LEU A 15 15.53 -29.51 -0.01
N ASP A 16 16.63 -30.20 -0.34
CA ASP A 16 17.68 -30.57 0.64
C ASP A 16 18.48 -29.33 1.07
N ASP A 17 18.73 -28.40 0.15
CA ASP A 17 19.37 -27.12 0.47
C ASP A 17 18.41 -26.20 1.26
N ALA A 18 17.12 -26.13 0.88
CA ALA A 18 16.11 -25.41 1.66
C ALA A 18 15.96 -26.00 3.08
N TYR A 19 15.97 -27.32 3.23
CA TYR A 19 15.92 -27.99 4.52
C TYR A 19 17.12 -27.61 5.40
N LYS A 20 18.33 -27.57 4.82
CA LYS A 20 19.55 -27.17 5.54
C LYS A 20 19.58 -25.71 5.95
N VAL A 21 18.86 -24.83 5.24
CA VAL A 21 18.78 -23.41 5.56
C VAL A 21 17.70 -23.15 6.62
N PHE A 22 16.50 -23.67 6.40
CA PHE A 22 15.31 -23.31 7.19
C PHE A 22 14.97 -24.30 8.31
N MET A 23 15.41 -25.55 8.21
CA MET A 23 15.01 -26.63 9.13
C MET A 23 16.19 -27.26 9.90
N LYS A 24 17.38 -26.65 9.86
CA LYS A 24 18.59 -27.20 10.49
C LYS A 24 18.51 -27.31 12.02
N SER A 25 17.75 -26.44 12.69
CA SER A 25 17.62 -26.45 14.16
C SER A 25 16.24 -25.98 14.60
N THR A 26 15.78 -26.47 15.75
CA THR A 26 14.47 -26.11 16.33
C THR A 26 14.22 -24.60 16.42
N PRO A 27 15.12 -23.75 16.97
CA PRO A 27 14.86 -22.31 17.03
C PRO A 27 14.81 -21.65 15.64
N VAL A 28 15.67 -22.05 14.70
CA VAL A 28 15.65 -21.55 13.31
C VAL A 28 14.36 -21.96 12.60
N TYR A 29 13.91 -23.19 12.83
CA TYR A 29 12.67 -23.69 12.25
C TYR A 29 11.46 -22.90 12.76
N VAL A 30 11.34 -22.73 14.09
CA VAL A 30 10.22 -21.98 14.69
C VAL A 30 10.19 -20.53 14.21
N THR A 31 11.34 -19.84 14.19
CA THR A 31 11.43 -18.46 13.69
C THR A 31 11.07 -18.36 12.21
N THR A 32 11.53 -19.32 11.39
CA THR A 32 11.15 -19.38 9.97
C THR A 32 9.65 -19.54 9.80
N VAL A 33 9.02 -20.43 10.56
CA VAL A 33 7.56 -20.64 10.51
C VAL A 33 6.81 -19.36 10.89
N LEU A 34 7.23 -18.66 11.95
CA LEU A 34 6.59 -17.41 12.36
C LEU A 34 6.67 -16.34 11.26
N ILE A 35 7.85 -16.14 10.66
CA ILE A 35 8.04 -15.18 9.56
C ILE A 35 7.21 -15.59 8.35
N ALA A 36 7.22 -16.86 7.99
CA ALA A 36 6.45 -17.38 6.85
C ALA A 36 4.94 -17.17 7.06
N THR A 37 4.43 -17.36 8.28
CA THR A 37 3.02 -17.12 8.60
C THR A 37 2.64 -15.65 8.42
N LEU A 38 3.45 -14.70 8.90
CA LEU A 38 3.17 -13.27 8.72
C LEU A 38 3.13 -12.87 7.24
N ILE A 39 4.05 -13.39 6.43
CA ILE A 39 4.06 -13.15 4.98
C ILE A 39 2.82 -13.78 4.34
N ALA A 40 2.52 -15.03 4.70
CA ALA A 40 1.37 -15.75 4.17
C ALA A 40 0.06 -15.04 4.50
N GLU A 41 -0.09 -14.50 5.71
CA GLU A 41 -1.26 -13.73 6.13
C GLU A 41 -1.45 -12.47 5.27
N GLY A 42 -0.38 -11.68 5.06
CA GLY A 42 -0.47 -10.48 4.22
C GLY A 42 -0.81 -10.78 2.76
N VAL A 43 -0.20 -11.81 2.19
CA VAL A 43 -0.50 -12.24 0.81
C VAL A 43 -1.92 -12.82 0.71
N TYR A 44 -2.31 -13.66 1.66
CA TYR A 44 -3.63 -14.29 1.67
C TYR A 44 -4.75 -13.25 1.84
N GLY A 45 -4.58 -12.31 2.77
CA GLY A 45 -5.53 -11.23 3.00
C GLY A 45 -5.72 -10.35 1.77
N SER A 46 -4.62 -9.89 1.16
CA SER A 46 -4.68 -9.07 -0.06
C SER A 46 -5.28 -9.83 -1.25
N ALA A 47 -4.89 -11.08 -1.48
CA ALA A 47 -5.42 -11.89 -2.56
C ALA A 47 -6.92 -12.19 -2.38
N THR A 48 -7.34 -12.55 -1.18
CA THR A 48 -8.75 -12.84 -0.88
C THR A 48 -9.60 -11.59 -1.02
N ASN A 49 -9.12 -10.45 -0.50
CA ASN A 49 -9.83 -9.18 -0.64
C ASN A 49 -9.95 -8.78 -2.12
N TYR A 50 -8.87 -8.91 -2.90
CA TYR A 50 -8.90 -8.63 -4.34
C TYR A 50 -9.93 -9.49 -5.09
N ILE A 51 -9.98 -10.80 -4.80
CA ILE A 51 -10.97 -11.71 -5.43
C ILE A 51 -12.39 -11.28 -5.05
N TRP A 52 -12.60 -10.93 -3.77
CA TRP A 52 -13.91 -10.49 -3.29
C TRP A 52 -14.35 -9.15 -3.89
N GLU A 53 -13.45 -8.17 -3.94
CA GLU A 53 -13.69 -6.86 -4.56
C GLU A 53 -13.96 -6.99 -6.06
N ALA A 54 -13.20 -7.83 -6.77
CA ALA A 54 -13.43 -8.10 -8.19
C ALA A 54 -14.83 -8.67 -8.43
N SER A 55 -15.30 -9.58 -7.58
CA SER A 55 -16.65 -10.14 -7.67
C SER A 55 -17.75 -9.14 -7.28
N ASN A 56 -17.44 -8.12 -6.48
CA ASN A 56 -18.39 -7.12 -5.99
C ASN A 56 -18.18 -5.73 -6.63
N ARG A 57 -17.47 -5.66 -7.76
CA ARG A 57 -17.10 -4.40 -8.40
C ARG A 57 -18.31 -3.48 -8.64
N GLY A 58 -18.14 -2.20 -8.32
CA GLY A 58 -19.21 -1.19 -8.41
C GLY A 58 -20.22 -1.19 -7.25
N ARG A 59 -20.17 -2.15 -6.33
CA ARG A 59 -21.03 -2.18 -5.12
C ARG A 59 -20.32 -1.73 -3.85
N LEU A 60 -19.01 -1.49 -3.92
CA LEU A 60 -18.21 -1.06 -2.78
C LEU A 60 -18.12 0.45 -2.68
N TYR A 61 -18.05 0.96 -1.46
CA TYR A 61 -18.01 2.39 -1.16
C TYR A 61 -16.83 3.10 -1.85
N HIS A 62 -15.66 2.47 -1.91
CA HIS A 62 -14.48 3.03 -2.56
C HIS A 62 -14.51 2.96 -4.10
N HIS A 63 -15.54 2.38 -4.71
CA HIS A 63 -15.78 2.46 -6.14
C HIS A 63 -16.63 3.67 -6.56
N ILE A 64 -17.20 4.39 -5.58
CA ILE A 64 -18.03 5.57 -5.84
C ILE A 64 -17.12 6.74 -6.18
N ASP A 65 -17.44 7.40 -7.29
CA ASP A 65 -16.79 8.62 -7.72
C ASP A 65 -17.44 9.82 -7.02
N TRP A 66 -16.76 10.32 -5.98
CA TRP A 66 -17.26 11.42 -5.16
C TRP A 66 -17.15 12.78 -5.83
N SER A 67 -16.30 12.93 -6.87
CA SER A 67 -16.16 14.21 -7.57
C SER A 67 -17.43 14.59 -8.34
N LYS A 68 -18.29 13.62 -8.66
CA LYS A 68 -19.61 13.87 -9.26
C LYS A 68 -20.59 14.61 -8.35
N PHE A 69 -20.28 14.66 -7.06
CA PHE A 69 -21.09 15.34 -6.06
C PHE A 69 -20.39 16.57 -5.49
N ALA A 70 -19.21 16.92 -6.00
CA ALA A 70 -18.60 18.21 -5.70
C ALA A 70 -19.37 19.28 -6.48
N GLU A 71 -19.90 20.28 -5.79
CA GLU A 71 -20.43 21.48 -6.43
C GLU A 71 -19.27 22.15 -7.17
N GLU A 72 -19.46 22.47 -8.46
CA GLU A 72 -18.53 23.34 -9.18
C GLU A 72 -18.56 24.67 -8.42
N GLU A 73 -17.46 25.01 -7.73
CA GLU A 73 -17.23 26.36 -7.25
C GLU A 73 -17.19 27.23 -8.51
N GLU A 74 -18.34 27.78 -8.91
CA GLU A 74 -18.42 28.82 -9.92
C GLU A 74 -17.48 29.94 -9.46
N GLU A 75 -16.42 30.19 -10.23
CA GLU A 75 -15.45 31.26 -10.01
C GLU A 75 -16.23 32.58 -9.89
N GLU A 76 -16.48 33.05 -8.67
CA GLU A 76 -17.03 34.37 -8.41
C GLU A 76 -16.03 35.39 -8.98
N GLU A 77 -16.43 36.07 -10.07
CA GLU A 77 -15.70 37.22 -10.61
C GLU A 77 -15.63 38.29 -9.51
N ASP A 78 -14.47 38.42 -8.88
CA ASP A 78 -14.14 39.50 -7.93
C ASP A 78 -14.39 40.86 -8.62
N GLU A 79 -15.51 41.51 -8.31
CA GLU A 79 -15.75 42.92 -8.63
C GLU A 79 -14.79 43.77 -7.78
N GLU A 80 -13.72 44.27 -8.41
CA GLU A 80 -12.78 45.23 -7.84
C GLU A 80 -13.52 46.51 -7.40
N ASP A 81 -13.89 46.61 -6.12
CA ASP A 81 -14.37 47.86 -5.51
C ASP A 81 -13.17 48.81 -5.32
N GLU A 82 -13.10 49.85 -6.14
CA GLU A 82 -12.13 50.95 -6.05
C GLU A 82 -12.40 51.77 -4.77
N GLU A 83 -11.67 51.51 -3.68
CA GLU A 83 -11.69 52.35 -2.48
C GLU A 83 -11.02 53.72 -2.77
N GLU A 84 -11.83 54.79 -2.87
CA GLU A 84 -11.35 56.18 -2.93
C GLU A 84 -10.68 56.57 -1.58
N GLU A 85 -9.37 56.83 -1.62
CA GLU A 85 -8.58 57.37 -0.49
C GLU A 85 -9.02 58.80 -0.15
N GLU A 86 -9.82 58.96 0.91
CA GLU A 86 -10.03 60.25 1.59
C GLU A 86 -8.81 60.54 2.51
N GLU A 87 -7.84 61.30 2.00
CA GLU A 87 -6.80 61.94 2.83
C GLU A 87 -7.43 63.04 3.70
N ASP A 88 -7.87 62.68 4.91
CA ASP A 88 -8.30 63.68 5.89
C ASP A 88 -7.07 64.23 6.65
N ALA A 89 -6.75 65.48 6.34
CA ALA A 89 -5.66 66.25 6.90
C ALA A 89 -6.07 66.94 8.22
N HIS A 90 -5.09 67.15 9.10
CA HIS A 90 -5.12 68.08 10.24
C HIS A 90 -5.93 67.57 11.47
N GLU A 91 -5.54 67.74 12.74
CA GLU A 91 -4.72 68.77 13.40
C GLU A 91 -4.38 68.30 14.84
N ASP A 92 -3.26 68.81 15.37
CA ASP A 92 -2.77 68.90 16.75
C ASP A 92 -3.70 68.49 17.92
N ASP A 93 -3.16 67.87 18.98
CA ASP A 93 -2.48 68.64 20.06
C ASP A 93 -1.95 67.71 21.18
N GLU A 94 -0.88 68.17 21.82
CA GLU A 94 -0.09 67.52 22.85
C GLU A 94 -0.73 67.63 24.27
N GLU A 95 -0.71 66.55 25.05
CA GLU A 95 -0.30 66.51 26.49
C GLU A 95 -0.14 65.08 27.02
#